data_AF-A0A318Q5Z7-F1
#
_entry.id   AF-A0A318Q5Z7-F1
#
_cell.length_a   1.000
_cell.length_b   1.000
_cell.length_c   1.000
_cell.angle_alpha   90.00
_cell.angle_beta   90.00
_cell.angle_gamma   90.00
#
_symmetry.space_group_name_H-M   'P 1'
#
loop_
_entity.id
_entity.type
_entity.pdbx_description
1 polymer ?
#
loop_
_entity_poly.entity_id
_entity_poly.type
_entity_poly.pdbx_seq_one_letter_code
_entity_poly.pdbx_strand_id
1 'polypeptide(L)'
;MRLDGAAPRIDVAELANTRRIMHVRHDGEDVVMPAFVPTPAWARLLERYCTGDGPVDGAGGRLSPTRVMQGLDRAIGRLMEVAAGDDARAGRPLAAGYVVESDLFDPAGGPVELRVVVDRDTGVACVVAGVASDIAALDLPPLPSGS
;
A
#
# COMPACT_ATOMS: atom_id res chain seq x y z
N MET A 1 -8.33 10.39 12.51
CA MET A 1 -8.22 8.91 12.48
C MET A 1 -7.54 8.44 13.75
N ARG A 2 -8.09 7.44 14.45
CA ARG A 2 -7.45 6.83 15.63
C ARG A 2 -7.03 5.41 15.23
N LEU A 3 -5.85 4.97 15.67
CA LEU A 3 -5.41 3.59 15.54
C LEU A 3 -5.84 2.80 16.77
N ASP A 4 -6.06 1.50 16.63
CA ASP A 4 -6.39 0.57 17.71
C ASP A 4 -5.31 0.44 18.81
N GLY A 5 -4.20 1.17 18.69
CA GLY A 5 -3.03 1.07 19.59
C GLY A 5 -2.22 -0.21 19.39
N ALA A 6 -2.68 -1.09 18.50
CA ALA A 6 -2.14 -2.39 18.19
C ALA A 6 -1.27 -2.34 16.91
N ALA A 7 -1.40 -1.29 16.10
CA ALA A 7 -0.54 -1.05 14.95
C ALA A 7 0.96 -1.10 15.34
N PRO A 8 1.75 -2.00 14.72
CA PRO A 8 3.15 -2.17 15.08
C PRO A 8 3.96 -0.92 14.74
N ARG A 9 4.89 -0.56 15.64
CA ARG A 9 5.85 0.52 15.39
C ARG A 9 7.07 -0.05 14.66
N ILE A 10 7.37 0.46 13.46
CA ILE A 10 8.48 -0.01 12.63
C ILE A 10 9.34 1.16 12.16
N ASP A 11 10.53 0.88 11.63
CA ASP A 11 11.37 1.90 10.99
C ASP A 11 10.98 1.99 9.51
N VAL A 12 10.01 2.86 9.18
CA VAL A 12 9.54 2.98 7.79
C VAL A 12 10.62 3.62 6.94
N ALA A 13 11.38 4.56 7.52
CA ALA A 13 12.48 5.23 6.86
C ALA A 13 13.59 4.23 6.47
N GLU A 14 13.99 3.32 7.36
CA GLU A 14 14.98 2.27 7.07
C GLU A 14 14.49 1.36 5.94
N LEU A 15 13.23 0.90 5.99
CA LEU A 15 12.67 0.06 4.92
C LEU A 15 12.67 0.77 3.55
N ALA A 16 12.37 2.07 3.53
CA ALA A 16 12.41 2.87 2.31
C ALA A 16 13.86 3.13 1.84
N ASN A 17 14.76 3.48 2.75
CA ASN A 17 16.18 3.77 2.47
C ASN A 17 16.92 2.52 1.95
N THR A 18 16.58 1.35 2.49
CA THR A 18 17.11 0.05 2.03
C THR A 18 16.37 -0.50 0.81
N ARG A 19 15.40 0.26 0.26
CA ARG A 19 14.60 -0.09 -0.91
C ARG A 19 13.84 -1.42 -0.76
N ARG A 20 13.42 -1.77 0.46
CA ARG A 20 12.49 -2.89 0.70
C ARG A 20 11.05 -2.50 0.38
N ILE A 21 10.70 -1.24 0.60
CA ILE A 21 9.43 -0.65 0.23
C ILE A 21 9.62 0.59 -0.65
N MET A 22 8.61 0.88 -1.45
CA MET A 22 8.53 2.06 -2.32
C MET A 22 7.38 2.94 -1.86
N HIS A 23 7.65 4.23 -1.67
CA HIS A 23 6.64 5.22 -1.31
C HIS A 23 5.70 5.45 -2.50
N VAL A 24 4.40 5.29 -2.24
CA VAL A 24 3.34 5.64 -3.17
C VAL A 24 3.02 7.10 -2.97
N ARG A 25 3.49 7.91 -3.92
CA ARG A 25 3.33 9.36 -3.84
C ARG A 25 1.87 9.74 -4.04
N HIS A 26 1.29 10.34 -3.02
CA HIS A 26 -0.01 11.00 -3.12
C HIS A 26 0.14 12.34 -3.83
N ASP A 27 -0.65 12.57 -4.87
CA ASP A 27 -0.80 13.88 -5.51
C ASP A 27 -2.15 14.47 -5.06
N GLY A 28 -2.16 15.21 -3.94
CA GLY A 28 -3.35 15.83 -3.35
C GLY A 28 -3.04 16.66 -2.11
N GLU A 29 -3.94 17.59 -1.75
CA GLU A 29 -3.82 18.43 -0.55
C GLU A 29 -4.45 17.78 0.71
N ASP A 30 -5.16 16.67 0.52
CA ASP A 30 -5.80 15.95 1.63
C ASP A 30 -4.76 15.25 2.51
N VAL A 31 -4.99 15.25 3.82
CA VAL A 31 -4.18 14.50 4.78
C VAL A 31 -4.51 13.01 4.64
N VAL A 32 -3.81 12.34 3.74
CA VAL A 32 -3.93 10.90 3.50
C VAL A 32 -2.83 10.15 4.27
N MET A 33 -3.17 8.98 4.80
CA MET A 33 -2.18 8.07 5.38
C MET A 33 -1.14 7.71 4.31
N PRO A 34 0.17 7.97 4.52
CA PRO A 34 1.21 7.61 3.57
C PRO A 34 1.14 6.13 3.20
N ALA A 35 1.22 5.84 1.90
CA ALA A 35 1.10 4.49 1.37
C ALA A 35 2.43 4.00 0.81
N PHE A 36 2.71 2.72 1.01
CA PHE A 36 3.92 2.06 0.54
C PHE A 36 3.55 0.72 -0.08
N VAL A 37 4.39 0.24 -1.00
CA VAL A 37 4.31 -1.13 -1.51
C VAL A 37 5.67 -1.81 -1.40
N PRO A 38 5.75 -3.14 -1.20
CA PRO A 38 7.01 -3.87 -1.33
C PRO A 38 7.64 -3.65 -2.71
N THR A 39 8.97 -3.54 -2.76
CA THR A 39 9.70 -3.34 -4.02
C THR A 39 9.44 -4.42 -5.07
N PRO A 40 9.31 -5.73 -4.73
CA PRO A 40 8.91 -6.73 -5.71
C PRO A 40 7.53 -6.46 -6.32
N ALA A 41 6.56 -6.02 -5.51
CA ALA A 41 5.23 -5.64 -6.00
C ALA A 41 5.30 -4.46 -6.96
N TRP A 42 6.10 -3.44 -6.63
CA TRP A 42 6.35 -2.31 -7.53
C TRP A 42 7.00 -2.74 -8.85
N ALA A 43 8.00 -3.63 -8.81
CA ALA A 43 8.65 -4.14 -10.01
C ALA A 43 7.66 -4.88 -10.93
N ARG A 44 6.77 -5.71 -10.37
CA ARG A 44 5.73 -6.40 -11.14
C ARG A 44 4.74 -5.43 -11.80
N LEU A 45 4.40 -4.32 -11.13
CA LEU A 45 3.56 -3.28 -11.72
C LEU A 45 4.26 -2.58 -12.89
N LEU A 46 5.54 -2.23 -12.72
CA LEU A 46 6.33 -1.64 -13.80
C LEU A 46 6.49 -2.60 -14.98
N GLU A 47 6.77 -3.88 -14.73
CA GLU A 47 6.85 -4.87 -15.78
C GLU A 47 5.52 -4.98 -16.54
N ARG A 48 4.40 -5.05 -15.83
CA ARG A 48 3.06 -5.17 -16.44
C ARG A 48 2.66 -3.97 -17.27
N TYR A 49 2.88 -2.76 -16.76
CA TYR A 49 2.28 -1.55 -17.34
C TYR A 49 3.27 -0.69 -18.13
N CYS A 50 4.57 -0.77 -17.85
CA CYS A 50 5.58 0.07 -18.51
C CYS A 50 6.35 -0.65 -19.61
N THR A 51 6.10 -1.94 -19.85
CA THR A 51 6.72 -2.70 -20.95
C THR A 51 5.72 -2.90 -22.10
N GLY A 52 6.24 -3.17 -23.30
CA GLY A 52 5.46 -3.39 -24.50
C GLY A 52 5.62 -2.31 -25.58
N ASP A 53 5.00 -2.60 -26.73
CA ASP A 53 5.03 -1.76 -27.92
C ASP A 53 3.93 -0.70 -27.88
N GLY A 54 4.22 0.47 -28.43
CA GLY A 54 3.29 1.59 -28.49
C GLY A 54 3.79 2.86 -27.78
N PRO A 55 3.07 3.98 -27.95
CA PRO A 55 3.45 5.26 -27.37
C PRO A 55 3.33 5.24 -25.84
N VAL A 56 4.27 5.90 -25.15
CA VAL A 56 4.17 6.11 -23.70
C VAL A 56 3.00 7.06 -23.42
N ASP A 57 2.10 6.66 -22.52
CA ASP A 57 0.90 7.39 -22.09
C ASP A 57 -0.06 7.75 -23.25
N GLY A 58 0.00 7.01 -24.36
CA GLY A 58 -0.92 7.11 -25.49
C GLY A 58 -1.93 5.95 -25.54
N ALA A 59 -2.96 6.10 -26.37
CA ALA A 59 -4.00 5.08 -26.52
C ALA A 59 -3.42 3.74 -26.97
N GLY A 60 -3.71 2.67 -26.22
CA GLY A 60 -3.23 1.31 -26.51
C GLY A 60 -1.72 1.09 -26.32
N GLY A 61 -1.00 2.06 -25.73
CA GLY A 61 0.43 1.94 -25.45
C GLY A 61 0.74 1.65 -23.98
N ARG A 62 2.03 1.70 -23.63
CA ARG A 62 2.55 1.51 -22.28
C ARG A 62 2.38 2.76 -21.41
N LEU A 63 2.33 2.57 -20.10
CA LEU A 63 2.30 3.67 -19.13
C LEU A 63 3.72 4.12 -18.75
N SER A 64 3.87 5.40 -18.42
CA SER A 64 5.05 5.88 -17.70
C SER A 64 5.03 5.41 -16.25
N PRO A 65 6.20 5.22 -15.60
CA PRO A 65 6.27 4.90 -14.17
C PRO A 65 5.48 5.88 -13.29
N THR A 66 5.47 7.16 -13.64
CA THR A 66 4.69 8.19 -12.96
C THR A 66 3.18 7.93 -13.04
N ARG A 67 2.67 7.54 -14.22
CA ARG A 67 1.25 7.17 -14.39
C ARG A 67 0.88 5.91 -13.62
N VAL A 68 1.78 4.93 -13.57
CA VAL A 68 1.58 3.72 -12.72
C VAL A 68 1.51 4.12 -11.24
N MET A 69 2.40 4.99 -10.78
CA MET A 69 2.41 5.48 -9.39
C MET A 69 1.09 6.19 -9.02
N GLN A 70 0.58 7.06 -9.91
CA GLN A 70 -0.70 7.75 -9.69
C GLN A 70 -1.89 6.78 -9.70
N GLY A 71 -1.86 5.77 -10.56
CA GLY A 71 -2.87 4.71 -10.57
C GLY A 71 -2.86 3.91 -9.27
N LEU A 72 -1.65 3.59 -8.78
CA LEU A 72 -1.42 2.86 -7.54
C LEU A 72 -1.92 3.62 -6.31
N ASP A 73 -1.62 4.92 -6.19
CA ASP A 73 -2.11 5.79 -5.11
C ASP A 73 -3.64 5.73 -5.03
N ARG A 74 -4.33 5.96 -6.15
CA ARG A 74 -5.80 5.88 -6.21
C ARG A 74 -6.32 4.49 -5.91
N ALA A 75 -5.61 3.43 -6.32
CA ALA A 75 -6.04 2.06 -6.06
C ALA A 75 -5.95 1.74 -4.57
N ILE A 76 -4.84 2.07 -3.90
CA ILE A 76 -4.67 1.86 -2.46
C ILE A 76 -5.69 2.68 -1.67
N GLY A 77 -5.94 3.95 -2.06
CA GLY A 77 -6.99 4.76 -1.43
C GLY A 77 -8.37 4.09 -1.50
N ARG A 78 -8.74 3.51 -2.65
CA ARG A 78 -10.00 2.74 -2.78
C ARG A 78 -10.01 1.48 -1.92
N LEU A 79 -8.89 0.74 -1.87
CA LEU A 79 -8.80 -0.46 -1.04
C LEU A 79 -8.93 -0.14 0.45
N MET A 80 -8.33 0.96 0.90
CA MET A 80 -8.47 1.44 2.27
C MET A 80 -9.90 1.87 2.58
N GLU A 81 -10.58 2.58 1.68
CA GLU A 81 -12.00 2.94 1.88
C GLU A 81 -12.91 1.70 1.96
N VAL A 82 -12.64 0.67 1.14
CA VAL A 82 -13.38 -0.61 1.21
C VAL A 82 -13.10 -1.35 2.51
N ALA A 83 -11.84 -1.44 2.93
CA ALA A 83 -11.42 -2.22 4.09
C ALA A 83 -11.80 -1.56 5.42
N ALA A 84 -11.58 -0.26 5.51
CA ALA A 84 -11.56 0.51 6.75
C ALA A 84 -12.59 1.64 6.78
N GLY A 85 -13.31 1.88 5.68
CA GLY A 85 -14.28 2.99 5.60
C GLY A 85 -15.41 2.86 6.61
N ASP A 86 -15.85 1.65 6.94
CA ASP A 86 -16.86 1.42 7.98
C ASP A 86 -16.34 1.79 9.37
N ASP A 87 -15.10 1.42 9.69
CA ASP A 87 -14.45 1.81 10.95
C ASP A 87 -14.28 3.33 11.01
N ALA A 88 -13.77 3.92 9.94
CA ALA A 88 -13.56 5.36 9.84
C ALA A 88 -14.87 6.15 10.00
N ARG A 89 -15.94 5.76 9.28
CA ARG A 89 -17.25 6.41 9.36
C ARG A 89 -17.93 6.23 10.72
N ALA A 90 -17.70 5.08 11.37
CA ALA A 90 -18.18 4.83 12.73
C ALA A 90 -17.30 5.46 13.82
N GLY A 91 -16.21 6.13 13.47
CA GLY A 91 -15.23 6.68 14.42
C GLY A 91 -14.49 5.63 15.24
N ARG A 92 -14.51 4.37 14.79
CA ARG A 92 -13.76 3.28 15.42
C ARG A 92 -12.27 3.40 15.10
N PRO A 93 -11.41 2.88 15.97
CA PRO A 93 -9.99 2.79 15.67
C PRO A 93 -9.76 1.88 14.45
N LEU A 94 -8.81 2.25 13.58
CA LEU A 94 -8.39 1.37 12.50
C LEU A 94 -7.63 0.16 13.05
N ALA A 95 -7.92 -1.01 12.49
CA ALA A 95 -7.20 -2.23 12.75
C ALA A 95 -5.77 -2.16 12.21
N ALA A 96 -4.85 -2.88 12.85
CA ALA A 96 -3.47 -3.01 12.41
C ALA A 96 -3.29 -3.71 11.03
N GLY A 97 -4.33 -4.38 10.51
CA GLY A 97 -4.27 -5.00 9.19
C GLY A 97 -5.64 -5.38 8.62
N TYR A 98 -5.72 -5.37 7.29
CA TYR A 98 -6.89 -5.76 6.51
C TYR A 98 -6.47 -6.65 5.34
N VAL A 99 -7.42 -7.45 4.84
CA VAL A 99 -7.26 -8.23 3.60
C VAL A 99 -8.44 -7.92 2.69
N VAL A 100 -8.16 -7.57 1.44
CA VAL A 100 -9.17 -7.24 0.43
C VAL A 100 -8.86 -8.01 -0.86
N GLU A 101 -9.87 -8.61 -1.48
CA GLU A 101 -9.74 -9.22 -2.80
C GLU A 101 -9.60 -8.11 -3.87
N SER A 102 -8.51 -8.17 -4.65
CA SER A 102 -8.21 -7.18 -5.68
C SER A 102 -7.28 -7.73 -6.76
N ASP A 103 -7.39 -7.18 -7.97
CA ASP A 103 -6.51 -7.46 -9.10
C ASP A 103 -5.26 -6.54 -9.17
N LEU A 104 -5.07 -5.68 -8.15
CA LEU A 104 -4.04 -4.64 -8.14
C LEU A 104 -2.64 -5.19 -8.46
N PHE A 105 -2.25 -6.30 -7.81
CA PHE A 105 -0.92 -6.89 -7.99
C PHE A 105 -0.92 -8.14 -8.88
N ASP A 106 -2.09 -8.73 -9.17
CA ASP A 106 -2.27 -9.95 -9.97
C ASP A 106 -3.53 -9.81 -10.85
N PRO A 107 -3.47 -9.91 -12.19
CA PRO A 107 -4.64 -9.72 -13.04
C PRO A 107 -5.68 -10.82 -12.86
N ALA A 108 -5.30 -11.98 -12.33
CA ALA A 108 -6.24 -13.04 -11.99
C ALA A 108 -7.08 -12.69 -10.75
N GLY A 109 -6.71 -11.64 -10.02
CA GLY A 109 -7.27 -11.29 -8.73
C GLY A 109 -6.68 -12.14 -7.59
N GLY A 110 -6.74 -11.59 -6.38
CA GLY A 110 -6.38 -12.32 -5.17
C GLY A 110 -6.32 -11.43 -3.93
N PRO A 111 -5.94 -12.00 -2.78
CA PRO A 111 -5.87 -11.26 -1.53
C PRO A 111 -4.73 -10.24 -1.55
N VAL A 112 -5.09 -8.99 -1.27
CA VAL A 112 -4.16 -7.90 -1.00
C VAL A 112 -4.21 -7.57 0.48
N GLU A 113 -3.07 -7.67 1.14
CA GLU A 113 -2.89 -7.26 2.52
C GLU A 113 -2.62 -5.76 2.60
N LEU A 114 -3.34 -5.09 3.49
CA LEU A 114 -3.14 -3.69 3.87
C LEU A 114 -2.67 -3.67 5.32
N ARG A 115 -1.37 -3.51 5.53
CA ARG A 115 -0.76 -3.47 6.87
C ARG A 115 -0.67 -2.03 7.36
N VAL A 116 -1.40 -1.71 8.41
CA VAL A 116 -1.32 -0.40 9.06
C VAL A 116 -0.20 -0.45 10.10
N VAL A 117 0.81 0.39 9.93
CA VAL A 117 1.99 0.48 10.79
C VAL A 117 2.17 1.92 11.26
N VAL A 118 2.94 2.11 12.31
CA VAL A 118 3.34 3.45 12.77
C VAL A 118 4.84 3.59 12.58
N ASP A 119 5.27 4.64 11.90
CA ASP A 119 6.68 4.98 11.85
C ASP A 119 7.17 5.32 13.27
N ARG A 120 8.22 4.62 13.71
CA ARG A 120 8.68 4.67 15.10
C ARG A 120 9.20 6.06 15.49
N ASP A 121 9.81 6.77 14.54
CA ASP A 121 10.49 8.05 14.78
C ASP A 121 9.54 9.24 14.68
N THR A 122 8.67 9.24 13.68
CA THR A 122 7.73 10.35 13.44
C THR A 122 6.39 10.15 14.11
N GLY A 123 6.03 8.91 14.47
CA GLY A 123 4.71 8.55 14.98
C GLY A 123 3.59 8.61 13.93
N VAL A 124 3.94 8.80 12.66
CA VAL A 124 2.98 8.85 11.54
C VAL A 124 2.48 7.45 11.23
N ALA A 125 1.16 7.31 11.08
CA ALA A 125 0.54 6.07 10.62
C ALA A 125 0.76 5.92 9.11
N CYS A 126 1.18 4.75 8.66
CA CYS A 126 1.42 4.42 7.26
C CYS A 126 0.70 3.12 6.90
N VAL A 127 0.38 2.93 5.62
CA VAL A 127 -0.09 1.65 5.09
C VAL A 127 0.96 1.03 4.18
N VAL A 128 1.20 -0.27 4.35
CA VAL A 128 1.97 -1.08 3.39
C VAL A 128 1.02 -2.05 2.72
N ALA A 129 0.86 -1.90 1.40
CA ALA A 129 -0.03 -2.72 0.58
C ALA A 129 0.75 -3.71 -0.28
N GLY A 130 0.37 -4.98 -0.26
CA GLY A 130 1.06 -6.01 -1.04
C GLY A 130 0.37 -7.36 -1.00
N VAL A 131 0.90 -8.31 -1.74
CA VAL A 131 0.51 -9.73 -1.60
C VAL A 131 1.19 -10.34 -0.37
N ALA A 132 0.60 -11.39 0.20
CA ALA A 132 1.05 -12.01 1.44
C ALA A 132 2.55 -12.37 1.45
N SER A 133 3.07 -12.94 0.36
CA SER A 133 4.49 -13.32 0.28
C SER A 133 5.43 -12.13 0.35
N ASP A 134 5.07 -11.01 -0.27
CA ASP A 134 5.90 -9.81 -0.28
C ASP A 134 5.85 -9.10 1.08
N ILE A 135 4.69 -9.08 1.74
CA ILE A 135 4.53 -8.54 3.09
C ILE A 135 5.30 -9.38 4.10
N ALA A 136 5.21 -10.71 4.00
CA ALA A 136 5.97 -11.62 4.86
C ALA A 136 7.49 -11.38 4.73
N ALA A 137 7.98 -11.14 3.50
CA ALA A 137 9.38 -10.84 3.22
C ALA A 137 9.87 -9.49 3.77
N LEU A 138 9.00 -8.65 4.34
CA LEU A 138 9.38 -7.43 5.06
C LEU A 138 9.74 -7.69 6.53
N ASP A 139 9.49 -8.89 7.04
CA ASP A 139 9.72 -9.28 8.44
C ASP A 139 9.05 -8.32 9.43
N LEU A 140 7.87 -7.81 9.07
CA LEU A 140 7.11 -6.92 9.93
C LEU A 140 6.69 -7.66 11.21
N PRO A 141 6.61 -6.96 12.36
CA PRO A 141 6.07 -7.56 13.56
C PRO A 141 4.70 -8.21 13.28
N PRO A 142 4.40 -9.36 13.92
CA PRO A 142 3.10 -9.98 13.77
C PRO A 142 2.02 -8.98 14.18
N LEU A 143 0.86 -9.06 13.51
CA LEU A 143 -0.31 -8.34 14.00
C LEU A 143 -0.59 -8.84 15.42
N PRO A 144 -0.87 -7.94 16.38
CA PRO A 144 -1.29 -8.40 17.68
C PRO A 144 -2.55 -9.24 17.50
N SER A 145 -2.48 -10.49 17.96
CA SER A 145 -3.62 -11.39 17.98
C SER A 145 -4.68 -10.75 18.86
N GLY A 146 -5.68 -10.12 18.24
CA GLY A 146 -6.84 -9.61 18.96
C GLY A 146 -7.52 -10.77 19.68
N SER A 147 -7.54 -10.69 21.00
CA SER A 147 -8.31 -11.54 21.92
C SER A 147 -9.79 -11.14 21.88
#